data_AF-A0A2V6XE20-F1
#
_entry.id   AF-A0A2V6XE20-F1
#
_cell.length_a   1.000
_cell.length_b   1.000
_cell.length_c   1.000
_cell.angle_alpha   90.00
_cell.angle_beta   90.00
_cell.angle_gamma   90.00
#
_symmetry.space_group_name_H-M   'P 1'
#
loop_
_entity.id
_entity.type
_entity.pdbx_description
1 polymer ?
#
loop_
_entity_poly.entity_id
_entity_poly.type
_entity_poly.pdbx_seq_one_letter_code
_entity_poly.pdbx_strand_id
1 'polypeptide(L)'
;MRYAGARHAGATEAKIAAINDETSELITPRERAALRFAEKLAVDHQKVDDALWSELRGHFSEAEIIELVANATLFIGWGRFNAIVGLDPS
;
A
#
# COMPACT_ATOMS: atom_id res chain seq x y z
N MET A 1 -0.19 15.97 1.04
CA MET A 1 -1.37 15.41 0.33
C MET A 1 -1.46 13.87 0.42
N ARG A 2 -0.35 13.13 0.31
CA ARG A 2 -0.25 11.65 0.35
C ARG A 2 -1.11 10.90 1.38
N TYR A 3 -1.16 11.37 2.64
CA TYR A 3 -1.89 10.70 3.73
C TYR A 3 -3.28 11.30 4.04
N ALA A 4 -3.75 12.26 3.24
CA ALA A 4 -5.04 12.91 3.50
C ALA A 4 -6.21 11.92 3.48
N GLY A 5 -6.22 10.97 2.54
CA GLY A 5 -7.21 9.89 2.50
C GLY A 5 -7.14 8.97 3.72
N ALA A 6 -5.93 8.59 4.16
CA ALA A 6 -5.74 7.76 5.35
C ALA A 6 -6.26 8.47 6.61
N ARG A 7 -6.00 9.77 6.77
CA ARG A 7 -6.53 10.59 7.88
C ARG A 7 -8.04 10.67 7.85
N HIS A 8 -8.64 10.88 6.66
CA HIS A 8 -10.09 10.90 6.51
C HIS A 8 -10.73 9.56 6.89
N ALA A 9 -10.03 8.45 6.60
CA ALA A 9 -10.42 7.11 7.01
C ALA A 9 -10.12 6.78 8.49
N GLY A 10 -9.63 7.75 9.28
CA GLY A 10 -9.41 7.61 10.73
C GLY A 10 -8.02 7.11 11.14
N ALA A 11 -7.04 7.06 10.24
CA ALA A 11 -5.67 6.72 10.61
C ALA A 11 -5.07 7.78 11.54
N THR A 12 -4.48 7.34 12.66
CA THR A 12 -3.77 8.23 13.59
C THR A 12 -2.40 8.64 13.02
N GLU A 13 -1.88 9.80 13.45
CA GLU A 13 -0.52 10.21 13.06
C GLU A 13 0.53 9.20 13.51
N ALA A 14 0.34 8.55 14.67
CA ALA A 14 1.22 7.49 15.14
C ALA A 14 1.24 6.30 14.18
N LYS A 15 0.06 5.89 13.67
CA LYS A 15 -0.03 4.81 12.68
C LYS A 15 0.58 5.20 11.34
N ILE A 16 0.39 6.45 10.91
CA ILE A 16 1.02 6.99 9.68
C ILE A 16 2.55 7.05 9.81
N ALA A 17 3.07 7.42 10.98
CA ALA A 17 4.51 7.42 11.24
C ALA A 17 5.10 5.99 11.23
N ALA A 18 4.30 4.99 11.59
CA ALA A 18 4.70 3.60 11.71
C ALA A 18 4.67 2.80 10.38
N ILE A 19 4.25 3.38 9.25
CA ILE A 19 4.02 2.62 8.00
C ILE A 19 5.27 1.86 7.53
N ASN A 20 6.46 2.42 7.77
CA ASN A 20 7.74 1.81 7.38
C ASN A 20 8.42 1.02 8.52
N ASP A 21 7.76 0.87 9.67
CA ASP A 21 8.27 0.14 10.82
C ASP A 21 7.73 -1.30 10.84
N GLU A 22 8.59 -2.23 10.42
CA GLU A 22 8.29 -3.67 10.39
C GLU A 22 8.01 -4.28 11.78
N THR A 23 8.42 -3.60 12.85
CA THR A 23 8.23 -4.04 14.23
C THR A 23 7.03 -3.39 14.94
N SER A 24 6.43 -2.37 14.33
CA SER A 24 5.34 -1.62 14.96
C SER A 24 4.08 -2.46 15.15
N GLU A 25 3.59 -2.53 16.39
CA GLU A 25 2.30 -3.16 16.70
C GLU A 25 1.08 -2.35 16.19
N LEU A 26 1.29 -1.10 15.74
CA LEU A 26 0.22 -0.25 15.19
C LEU A 26 -0.22 -0.67 13.79
N ILE A 27 0.56 -1.52 13.12
CA ILE A 27 0.29 -2.07 11.79
C ILE A 27 -0.05 -3.55 11.94
N THR A 28 -1.29 -3.90 11.63
CA THR A 28 -1.74 -5.29 11.73
C THR A 28 -1.01 -6.18 10.72
N PRO A 29 -0.94 -7.52 10.94
CA PRO A 29 -0.35 -8.43 9.95
C PRO A 29 -0.97 -8.31 8.55
N ARG A 30 -2.31 -8.15 8.48
CA ARG A 30 -3.06 -7.92 7.25
C ARG A 30 -2.63 -6.65 6.53
N GLU A 31 -2.49 -5.54 7.25
CA GLU A 31 -2.02 -4.26 6.67
C GLU A 31 -0.56 -4.36 6.21
N ARG A 32 0.27 -5.07 6.96
CA ARG A 32 1.68 -5.26 6.64
C ARG A 32 1.86 -6.04 5.34
N ALA A 33 1.06 -7.08 5.12
CA ALA A 33 1.04 -7.81 3.86
C ALA A 33 0.64 -6.89 2.68
N ALA A 34 -0.36 -6.02 2.86
CA ALA A 34 -0.75 -5.04 1.84
C ALA A 34 0.34 -3.98 1.58
N LEU A 35 1.04 -3.51 2.60
CA LEU A 35 2.15 -2.55 2.46
C LEU A 35 3.32 -3.17 1.70
N ARG A 36 3.73 -4.40 2.05
CA ARG A 36 4.74 -5.16 1.31
C ARG A 36 4.35 -5.34 -0.16
N PHE A 37 3.10 -5.69 -0.42
CA PHE A 37 2.59 -5.79 -1.79
C PHE A 37 2.71 -4.47 -2.54
N ALA A 38 2.23 -3.36 -1.96
CA ALA A 38 2.30 -2.04 -2.58
C ALA A 38 3.75 -1.59 -2.85
N GLU A 39 4.68 -1.88 -1.94
CA GLU A 39 6.10 -1.58 -2.10
C GLU A 39 6.71 -2.37 -3.26
N LYS A 40 6.52 -3.70 -3.29
CA LYS A 40 7.03 -4.53 -4.39
C LYS A 40 6.41 -4.11 -5.71
N LEU A 41 5.10 -3.87 -5.76
CA LEU A 41 4.42 -3.38 -6.98
C LEU A 41 5.01 -2.05 -7.49
N ALA A 42 5.38 -1.15 -6.58
CA ALA A 42 5.94 0.16 -6.94
C ALA A 42 7.39 0.08 -7.46
N VAL A 43 8.21 -0.79 -6.86
CA VAL A 43 9.67 -0.81 -7.07
C VAL A 43 10.10 -1.94 -8.01
N ASP A 44 9.54 -3.14 -7.86
CA ASP A 44 9.90 -4.35 -8.62
C ASP A 44 8.73 -5.35 -8.60
N HIS A 45 7.76 -5.14 -9.50
CA HIS A 45 6.54 -5.94 -9.56
C HIS A 45 6.81 -7.42 -9.88
N GLN A 46 7.98 -7.77 -10.42
CA GLN A 46 8.37 -9.16 -10.67
C GLN A 46 8.64 -9.93 -9.37
N LYS A 47 8.89 -9.22 -8.26
CA LYS A 47 9.04 -9.83 -6.92
C LYS A 47 7.71 -10.05 -6.20
N VAL A 48 6.57 -9.78 -6.82
CA VAL A 48 5.28 -10.28 -6.34
C VAL A 48 5.19 -11.77 -6.66
N ASP A 49 5.88 -12.56 -5.84
CA ASP A 49 6.11 -14.00 -5.97
C ASP A 49 5.01 -14.83 -5.28
N ASP A 50 5.07 -16.15 -5.46
CA ASP A 50 4.10 -17.08 -4.89
C ASP A 50 4.03 -17.02 -3.35
N ALA A 51 5.15 -16.71 -2.70
CA ALA A 51 5.21 -16.55 -1.25
C ALA A 51 4.36 -15.35 -0.81
N LEU A 52 4.50 -14.20 -1.48
CA LEU A 52 3.69 -13.02 -1.19
C LEU A 52 2.21 -13.23 -1.56
N TRP A 53 1.91 -13.92 -2.65
CA TRP A 53 0.52 -14.28 -2.97
C TRP A 53 -0.10 -15.20 -1.91
N SER A 54 0.66 -16.17 -1.41
CA SER A 54 0.19 -17.03 -0.31
C SER A 54 -0.05 -16.24 0.96
N GLU A 55 0.81 -15.28 1.28
CA GLU A 55 0.64 -14.39 2.43
C GLU A 55 -0.65 -13.55 2.30
N LEU A 56 -0.87 -12.92 1.15
CA LEU A 56 -2.07 -12.14 0.88
C LEU A 56 -3.34 -12.98 1.03
N ARG A 57 -3.37 -14.20 0.47
CA ARG A 57 -4.53 -15.11 0.61
C ARG A 57 -4.77 -15.59 2.05
N GLY A 58 -3.75 -15.53 2.91
CA GLY A 58 -3.91 -15.78 4.35
C GLY A 58 -4.64 -14.64 5.09
N HIS A 59 -4.71 -13.45 4.49
CA HIS A 59 -5.26 -12.26 5.13
C HIS A 59 -6.48 -11.68 4.42
N PHE A 60 -6.63 -11.89 3.12
CA PHE A 60 -7.62 -11.27 2.25
C PHE A 60 -8.39 -12.34 1.47
N SER A 61 -9.68 -12.12 1.24
CA SER A 61 -10.45 -12.87 0.26
C SER A 61 -10.00 -12.53 -1.17
N GLU A 62 -10.32 -13.38 -2.14
CA GLU A 62 -9.97 -13.13 -3.55
C GLU A 62 -10.54 -11.79 -4.05
N ALA A 63 -11.77 -11.41 -3.66
CA ALA A 63 -12.35 -10.12 -4.02
C ALA A 63 -11.55 -8.95 -3.43
N GLU A 64 -11.17 -9.03 -2.15
CA GLU A 64 -10.34 -8.01 -1.50
C GLU A 64 -8.93 -7.92 -2.11
N ILE A 65 -8.37 -9.04 -2.58
CA ILE A 65 -7.08 -9.05 -3.29
C ILE A 65 -7.21 -8.31 -4.62
N ILE A 66 -8.26 -8.54 -5.39
CA ILE A 66 -8.49 -7.82 -6.65
C ILE A 66 -8.64 -6.32 -6.39
N GLU A 67 -9.40 -5.93 -5.36
CA GLU A 67 -9.53 -4.54 -4.96
C GLU A 67 -8.18 -3.93 -4.52
N LEU A 68 -7.38 -4.65 -3.74
CA LEU A 68 -6.05 -4.22 -3.32
C LEU A 68 -5.14 -3.96 -4.53
N VAL A 69 -5.07 -4.91 -5.46
CA VAL A 69 -4.25 -4.80 -6.68
C VAL A 69 -4.70 -3.61 -7.53
N ALA A 70 -6.02 -3.47 -7.74
CA ALA A 70 -6.58 -2.40 -8.54
C ALA A 70 -6.27 -1.01 -7.95
N ASN A 71 -6.52 -0.84 -6.65
CA ASN A 71 -6.27 0.42 -5.96
C ASN A 71 -4.78 0.76 -5.90
N ALA A 72 -3.92 -0.20 -5.53
CA ALA A 72 -2.48 0.04 -5.47
C ALA A 72 -1.92 0.44 -6.84
N THR A 73 -2.32 -0.26 -7.91
CA THR A 73 -1.92 0.06 -9.29
C THR A 73 -2.38 1.45 -9.70
N LEU A 74 -3.65 1.80 -9.41
CA LEU A 74 -4.22 3.12 -9.71
C LEU A 74 -3.43 4.24 -9.02
N PHE A 75 -3.18 4.13 -7.71
CA PHE A 75 -2.49 5.18 -6.96
C PHE A 75 -1.01 5.30 -7.33
N ILE A 76 -0.31 4.21 -7.64
CA ILE A 76 1.06 4.25 -8.17
C ILE A 76 1.08 4.95 -9.53
N GLY A 77 0.15 4.61 -10.42
CA GLY A 77 -0.02 5.28 -11.71
C GLY A 77 -0.32 6.77 -11.56
N TRP A 78 -1.20 7.13 -10.62
CA TRP A 78 -1.57 8.51 -10.35
C TRP A 78 -0.42 9.33 -9.77
N GLY A 79 0.41 8.73 -8.90
CA GLY A 79 1.65 9.36 -8.42
C GLY A 79 2.59 9.72 -9.56
N ARG A 80 2.80 8.80 -10.51
CA ARG A 80 3.62 9.05 -11.71
C ARG A 80 3.01 10.13 -12.60
N PHE A 81 1.70 10.09 -12.82
CA PHE A 81 0.99 11.12 -13.56
C PHE A 81 1.22 12.50 -12.95
N ASN A 82 0.97 12.67 -11.64
CA ASN A 82 1.16 13.94 -10.94
C ASN A 82 2.60 14.46 -11.04
N ALA A 83 3.59 13.57 -10.93
CA ALA A 83 4.99 13.94 -11.09
C ALA A 83 5.30 14.44 -12.52
N ILE A 84 4.77 13.78 -13.55
CA ILE A 84 4.97 14.17 -14.97
C ILE A 84 4.34 15.53 -15.26
N VAL A 85 3.14 15.80 -14.74
CA VAL A 85 2.40 17.04 -15.02
C VAL A 85 2.72 18.19 -14.06
N GLY A 86 3.63 17.98 -13.10
CA GLY A 86 4.05 19.02 -12.14
C GLY A 86 3.03 19.35 -11.06
N LEU A 87 2.17 18.40 -10.70
CA LEU A 87 1.15 18.53 -9.64
C LEU A 87 1.59 17.92 -8.30
N ASP A 88 2.77 17.29 -8.24
CA ASP A 88 3.30 16.78 -6.98
C ASP A 88 3.68 17.99 -6.08
N PRO A 89 3.09 18.13 -4.88
CA PRO A 89 3.46 19.24 -4.01
C PRO A 89 4.92 19.11 -3.59
N SER A 90 5.72 20.12 -3.96
CA SER A 90 7.09 20.33 -3.49
C SER A 90 7.20 20.28 -1.98
#